data_AF-A0A2Z7C2D4-F1
#
_entry.id   AF-A0A2Z7C2D4-F1
#
_cell.length_a   1.000
_cell.length_b   1.000
_cell.length_c   1.000
_cell.angle_alpha   90.00
_cell.angle_beta   90.00
_cell.angle_gamma   90.00
#
_symmetry.space_group_name_H-M   'P 1'
#
loop_
_entity.id
_entity.type
_entity.pdbx_description
1 polymer ?
#
loop_
_entity_poly.entity_id
_entity_poly.type
_entity_poly.pdbx_seq_one_letter_code
_entity_poly.pdbx_strand_id
1 'polypeptide(L)'
;MPSSELENKNKELSDTCFEDLCLDMQIEIIARVASASLADHFNLKTSCKKLGKVAEDGFVYERVCLDRIPVTAWHSANGRLSLFIHQCLENENPEALFRLAMVEYFCWGEVSTATEYLNRAGELGHDGVLYLLGIMFLFNGEQCKDDGMQMMSEATRSSRLKDSATRCRDLIVELLRSTKIHNPHVLYYRPVCCDPTANHGSCDACFCDSELSHMFQAIDYSIALLNLLELLEI
;
A
#
# COMPACT_ATOMS: atom_id res chain seq x y z
N MET A 1 44.32 -37.07 -22.86
CA MET A 1 44.14 -35.62 -23.02
C MET A 1 42.72 -35.32 -23.47
N PRO A 2 41.77 -35.16 -22.53
CA PRO A 2 40.61 -34.29 -22.75
C PRO A 2 40.25 -33.40 -21.54
N SER A 3 41.05 -33.40 -20.47
CA SER A 3 40.76 -32.69 -19.22
C SER A 3 41.03 -31.18 -19.28
N SER A 4 41.99 -30.75 -20.10
CA SER A 4 42.40 -29.34 -20.21
C SER A 4 41.45 -28.47 -21.05
N GLU A 5 40.63 -29.06 -21.91
CA GLU A 5 39.63 -28.31 -22.71
C GLU A 5 38.31 -28.11 -21.96
N LEU A 6 37.98 -28.99 -21.01
CA LEU A 6 36.79 -28.88 -20.16
C LEU A 6 37.00 -27.88 -19.01
N GLU A 7 38.22 -27.80 -18.46
CA GLU A 7 38.58 -26.78 -17.46
C GLU A 7 38.65 -25.37 -18.05
N ASN A 8 39.06 -25.21 -19.31
CA ASN A 8 39.10 -23.90 -19.97
C ASN A 8 37.71 -23.33 -20.26
N LYS A 9 36.73 -24.16 -20.61
CA LYS A 9 35.34 -23.71 -20.82
C LYS A 9 34.66 -23.28 -19.53
N ASN A 10 35.02 -23.88 -18.39
CA ASN A 10 34.45 -23.52 -17.09
C ASN A 10 35.08 -22.25 -16.48
N LYS A 11 36.25 -21.83 -16.98
CA LYS A 11 36.94 -20.60 -16.55
C LYS A 11 36.49 -19.36 -17.33
N GLU A 12 35.99 -19.52 -18.55
CA GLU A 12 35.41 -18.42 -19.35
C GLU A 12 33.98 -18.04 -18.94
N LEU A 13 33.30 -18.88 -18.15
CA LEU A 13 31.94 -18.62 -17.65
C LEU A 13 31.90 -17.93 -16.27
N SER A 14 33.05 -17.61 -15.67
CA SER A 14 33.13 -17.18 -14.27
C SER A 14 33.52 -15.72 -14.04
N ASP A 15 33.49 -14.83 -15.04
CA ASP A 15 34.03 -13.47 -14.88
C ASP A 15 33.19 -12.35 -15.54
N THR A 16 31.88 -12.54 -15.72
CA THR A 16 31.01 -11.39 -16.05
C THR A 16 30.74 -10.59 -14.78
N CYS A 17 31.39 -9.44 -14.66
CA CYS A 17 31.16 -8.51 -13.57
C CYS A 17 29.81 -7.80 -13.79
N PHE A 18 29.11 -7.40 -12.71
CA PHE A 18 27.86 -6.64 -12.85
C PHE A 18 28.06 -5.38 -13.72
N GLU A 19 29.26 -4.81 -13.65
CA GLU A 19 29.68 -3.63 -14.40
C GLU A 19 29.72 -3.85 -15.92
N ASP A 20 29.83 -5.09 -16.38
CA ASP A 20 29.92 -5.47 -17.79
C ASP A 20 28.54 -5.63 -18.44
N LEU A 21 27.47 -5.64 -17.63
CA LEU A 21 26.10 -5.67 -18.12
C LEU A 21 25.72 -4.32 -18.75
N CYS A 22 24.80 -4.33 -19.71
CA CYS A 22 24.23 -3.07 -20.20
C CYS A 22 23.44 -2.36 -19.09
N LEU A 23 23.29 -1.03 -19.21
CA LEU A 23 22.62 -0.22 -18.19
C LEU A 23 21.20 -0.73 -17.89
N ASP A 24 20.44 -1.10 -18.91
CA ASP A 24 19.06 -1.60 -18.75
C ASP A 24 19.02 -2.90 -17.92
N MET A 25 19.99 -3.81 -18.12
CA MET A 25 20.11 -5.02 -17.30
C MET A 25 20.50 -4.69 -15.86
N GLN A 26 21.36 -3.70 -15.66
CA GLN A 26 21.72 -3.24 -14.31
C GLN A 26 20.49 -2.66 -13.59
N ILE A 27 19.71 -1.81 -14.28
CA ILE A 27 18.47 -1.22 -13.76
C ILE A 27 17.47 -2.32 -13.40
N GLU A 28 17.21 -3.27 -14.29
CA GLU A 28 16.28 -4.38 -14.06
C GLU A 28 16.68 -5.23 -12.85
N ILE A 29 17.96 -5.57 -12.71
CA ILE A 29 18.46 -6.33 -11.56
C ILE A 29 18.26 -5.52 -10.27
N ILE A 30 18.61 -4.24 -10.27
CA ILE A 30 18.47 -3.38 -9.08
C ILE A 30 16.99 -3.16 -8.73
N ALA A 31 16.11 -2.99 -9.73
CA ALA A 31 14.68 -2.89 -9.53
C ALA A 31 14.11 -4.16 -8.87
N ARG A 32 14.59 -5.35 -9.26
CA ARG A 32 14.22 -6.60 -8.59
C ARG A 32 14.70 -6.67 -7.14
N VAL A 33 15.93 -6.23 -6.86
CA VAL A 33 16.43 -6.12 -5.48
C VAL A 33 15.53 -5.17 -4.67
N ALA A 34 15.19 -4.02 -5.24
CA ALA A 34 14.36 -3.01 -4.60
C ALA A 34 12.92 -3.47 -4.36
N SER A 35 12.35 -4.22 -5.30
CA SER A 35 11.02 -4.84 -5.19
C SER A 35 10.98 -5.96 -4.16
N ALA A 36 12.08 -6.69 -3.98
CA ALA A 36 12.15 -7.76 -2.99
C ALA A 36 12.42 -7.27 -1.56
N SER A 37 13.19 -6.19 -1.39
CA SER A 37 13.62 -5.74 -0.07
C SER A 37 14.07 -4.28 -0.06
N LEU A 38 13.33 -3.44 0.67
CA LEU A 38 13.66 -2.04 0.88
C LEU A 38 15.01 -1.86 1.58
N ALA A 39 15.34 -2.76 2.51
CA ALA A 39 16.63 -2.71 3.19
C ALA A 39 17.79 -3.02 2.24
N ASP A 40 17.62 -4.01 1.36
CA ASP A 40 18.66 -4.36 0.39
C ASP A 40 18.82 -3.28 -0.67
N HIS A 41 17.76 -2.57 -1.04
CA HIS A 41 17.86 -1.36 -1.87
C HIS A 41 18.78 -0.30 -1.24
N PHE A 42 18.56 0.06 0.03
CA PHE A 42 19.40 1.05 0.72
C PHE A 42 20.83 0.55 0.96
N ASN A 43 21.01 -0.73 1.29
CA ASN A 43 22.33 -1.34 1.43
C ASN A 43 23.08 -1.34 0.09
N LEU A 44 22.38 -1.63 -1.02
CA LEU A 44 22.93 -1.59 -2.37
C LEU A 44 23.35 -0.17 -2.75
N LYS A 45 22.54 0.85 -2.43
CA LYS A 45 22.88 2.26 -2.67
C LYS A 45 24.14 2.71 -1.95
N THR A 46 24.37 2.19 -0.75
CA THR A 46 25.50 2.58 0.10
C THR A 46 26.77 1.76 -0.17
N SER A 47 26.66 0.59 -0.81
CA SER A 47 27.82 -0.28 -1.06
C SER A 47 28.77 0.26 -2.13
N CYS A 48 28.25 0.86 -3.21
CA CYS A 48 29.06 1.37 -4.32
C CYS A 48 28.41 2.59 -4.98
N LYS A 49 29.23 3.60 -5.32
CA LYS A 49 28.77 4.83 -5.99
C LYS A 49 28.08 4.58 -7.33
N LYS A 50 28.53 3.58 -8.11
CA LYS A 50 27.91 3.23 -9.41
C LYS A 50 26.52 2.63 -9.19
N LEU A 51 26.41 1.63 -8.31
CA LEU A 51 25.14 1.03 -7.92
C LEU A 51 24.18 2.07 -7.34
N GLY A 52 24.69 2.96 -6.49
CA GLY A 52 23.93 4.09 -5.96
C GLY A 52 23.31 4.94 -7.06
N LYS A 53 24.07 5.30 -8.10
CA LYS A 53 23.52 6.07 -9.24
C LYS A 53 22.47 5.31 -10.04
N VAL A 54 22.69 4.01 -10.30
CA VAL A 54 21.71 3.20 -11.06
C VAL A 54 20.43 2.97 -10.24
N ALA A 55 20.55 2.87 -8.91
CA ALA A 55 19.43 2.75 -8.00
C ALA A 55 18.61 4.05 -7.81
N GLU A 56 19.08 5.18 -8.37
CA GLU A 56 18.28 6.42 -8.46
C GLU A 56 17.43 6.47 -9.74
N ASP A 57 17.46 5.43 -10.59
CA ASP A 57 16.66 5.38 -11.80
C ASP A 57 15.16 5.32 -11.49
N GLY A 58 14.35 6.01 -12.29
CA GLY A 58 12.90 6.10 -12.10
C GLY A 58 12.23 4.73 -12.12
N PHE A 59 12.70 3.80 -12.97
CA PHE A 59 12.17 2.44 -13.06
C PHE A 59 12.38 1.64 -11.76
N VAL A 60 13.43 1.97 -10.99
CA VAL A 60 13.67 1.37 -9.66
C VAL A 60 12.68 1.93 -8.65
N TYR A 61 12.42 3.24 -8.68
CA TYR A 61 11.43 3.89 -7.81
C TYR A 61 9.99 3.43 -8.09
N GLU A 62 9.65 3.18 -9.36
CA GLU A 62 8.36 2.60 -9.76
C GLU A 62 8.12 1.22 -9.08
N ARG A 63 9.18 0.44 -8.84
CA ARG A 63 9.12 -0.96 -8.38
C ARG A 63 9.54 -1.20 -6.93
N VAL A 64 10.13 -0.21 -6.27
CA VAL A 64 10.63 -0.39 -4.89
C VAL A 64 9.49 -0.80 -3.96
N CYS A 65 9.73 -1.80 -3.11
CA CYS A 65 8.76 -2.21 -2.11
C CYS A 65 8.69 -1.21 -0.96
N LEU A 66 7.49 -1.02 -0.40
CA LEU A 66 7.23 -0.05 0.67
C LEU A 66 6.79 -0.71 1.98
N ASP A 67 6.86 -2.04 2.06
CA ASP A 67 6.37 -2.84 3.20
C ASP A 67 6.97 -2.46 4.56
N ARG A 68 8.18 -1.89 4.57
CA ARG A 68 8.86 -1.44 5.80
C ARG A 68 8.62 0.02 6.17
N ILE A 69 7.84 0.77 5.37
CA ILE A 69 7.46 2.15 5.66
C ILE A 69 6.02 2.13 6.18
N PRO A 70 5.78 2.31 7.49
CA PRO A 70 4.43 2.31 8.06
C PRO A 70 3.54 3.33 7.34
N VAL A 71 2.28 3.01 7.07
CA VAL A 71 1.37 3.92 6.35
C VAL A 71 1.12 5.20 7.15
N THR A 72 1.20 5.10 8.47
CA THR A 72 1.14 6.23 9.41
C THR A 72 2.26 7.26 9.20
N ALA A 73 3.43 6.83 8.71
CA ALA A 73 4.57 7.71 8.45
C ALA A 73 4.35 8.67 7.28
N TRP A 74 3.39 8.39 6.40
CA TRP A 74 3.06 9.21 5.23
C TRP A 74 2.29 10.47 5.61
N HIS A 75 1.49 10.41 6.69
CA HIS A 75 0.74 11.55 7.22
C HIS A 75 1.66 12.69 7.72
N SER A 76 2.85 12.36 8.24
CA SER A 76 3.78 13.33 8.82
C SER A 76 5.21 13.20 8.26
N ALA A 77 5.32 12.72 7.01
CA ALA A 77 6.61 12.48 6.37
C ALA A 77 7.42 13.78 6.28
N ASN A 78 8.70 13.73 6.64
CA ASN A 78 9.61 14.87 6.56
C ASN A 78 11.04 14.43 6.20
N GLY A 79 11.87 15.41 5.86
CA GLY A 79 13.30 15.21 5.59
C GLY A 79 13.55 14.20 4.48
N ARG A 80 14.32 13.15 4.77
CA ARG A 80 14.68 12.13 3.78
C ARG A 80 13.51 11.21 3.40
N LEU A 81 12.58 10.98 4.33
CA LEU A 81 11.43 10.13 4.06
C LEU A 81 10.48 10.80 3.06
N SER A 82 10.19 12.09 3.25
CA SER A 82 9.33 12.84 2.30
C SER A 82 9.95 12.91 0.91
N LEU A 83 11.27 13.09 0.81
CA LEU A 83 11.97 13.07 -0.48
C LEU A 83 11.89 11.70 -1.15
N PHE A 84 12.06 10.60 -0.40
CA PHE A 84 11.95 9.25 -0.93
C PHE A 84 10.52 8.94 -1.40
N ILE A 85 9.51 9.30 -0.60
CA ILE A 85 8.09 9.17 -0.96
C ILE A 85 7.79 9.95 -2.24
N HIS A 86 8.27 11.19 -2.34
CA HIS A 86 8.10 12.02 -3.53
C HIS A 86 8.71 11.36 -4.77
N GLN A 87 9.89 10.75 -4.67
CA GLN A 87 10.48 10.00 -5.79
C GLN A 87 9.61 8.81 -6.21
N CYS A 88 9.02 8.09 -5.25
CA CYS A 88 8.12 6.98 -5.57
C CYS A 88 6.85 7.48 -6.29
N LEU A 89 6.28 8.61 -5.85
CA LEU A 89 5.07 9.19 -6.46
C LEU A 89 5.32 9.76 -7.85
N GLU A 90 6.43 10.48 -8.04
CA GLU A 90 6.84 11.03 -9.35
C GLU A 90 7.05 9.94 -10.40
N ASN A 91 7.52 8.76 -9.97
CA ASN A 91 7.73 7.60 -10.83
C ASN A 91 6.57 6.60 -10.79
N GLU A 92 5.38 7.05 -10.36
CA GLU A 92 4.14 6.29 -10.40
C GLU A 92 4.20 4.90 -9.72
N ASN A 93 4.91 4.79 -8.59
CA ASN A 93 4.88 3.58 -7.80
C ASN A 93 3.45 3.28 -7.33
N PRO A 94 2.84 2.13 -7.71
CA PRO A 94 1.43 1.87 -7.45
C PRO A 94 1.09 1.77 -5.96
N GLU A 95 2.01 1.22 -5.15
CA GLU A 95 1.85 1.11 -3.70
C GLU A 95 1.97 2.49 -3.03
N ALA A 96 2.84 3.37 -3.53
CA ALA A 96 2.95 4.75 -3.03
C ALA A 96 1.67 5.55 -3.29
N LEU A 97 1.15 5.47 -4.52
CA LEU A 97 -0.12 6.11 -4.90
C LEU A 97 -1.26 5.58 -4.04
N PHE A 98 -1.33 4.26 -3.85
CA PHE A 98 -2.35 3.62 -3.02
C PHE A 98 -2.29 4.09 -1.54
N ARG A 99 -1.11 4.08 -0.91
CA ARG A 99 -0.96 4.54 0.48
C ARG A 99 -1.25 6.02 0.64
N LEU A 100 -0.86 6.86 -0.32
CA LEU A 100 -1.21 8.27 -0.30
C LEU A 100 -2.73 8.47 -0.41
N ALA A 101 -3.41 7.72 -1.28
CA ALA A 101 -4.87 7.76 -1.37
C ALA A 101 -5.55 7.44 -0.03
N MET A 102 -5.02 6.47 0.73
CA MET A 102 -5.52 6.17 2.07
C MET A 102 -5.35 7.35 3.03
N VAL A 103 -4.18 8.00 3.03
CA VAL A 103 -3.92 9.17 3.90
C VAL A 103 -4.80 10.35 3.53
N GLU A 104 -4.91 10.66 2.24
CA GLU A 104 -5.80 11.70 1.70
C GLU A 104 -7.25 11.44 2.15
N TYR A 105 -7.73 10.20 2.00
CA TYR A 105 -9.10 9.85 2.35
C TYR A 105 -9.33 9.88 3.87
N PHE A 106 -8.57 9.13 4.66
CA PHE A 106 -8.84 8.96 6.10
C PHE A 106 -8.36 10.15 6.93
N CYS A 107 -7.11 10.57 6.70
CA CYS A 107 -6.43 11.52 7.56
C CYS A 107 -6.68 12.97 7.15
N TRP A 108 -6.84 13.28 5.87
CA TRP A 108 -7.06 14.66 5.42
C TRP A 108 -8.50 14.93 5.00
N GLY A 109 -9.28 13.89 4.68
CA GLY A 109 -10.67 14.03 4.25
C GLY A 109 -10.81 14.51 2.81
N GLU A 110 -9.74 14.48 2.03
CA GLU A 110 -9.67 14.96 0.64
C GLU A 110 -10.11 13.85 -0.32
N VAL A 111 -11.42 13.64 -0.42
CA VAL A 111 -12.02 12.54 -1.20
C VAL A 111 -11.66 12.60 -2.68
N SER A 112 -11.61 13.79 -3.29
CA SER A 112 -11.28 13.95 -4.72
C SER A 112 -9.84 13.52 -4.99
N THR A 113 -8.89 14.03 -4.19
CA THR A 113 -7.46 13.72 -4.30
C THR A 113 -7.21 12.24 -4.04
N ALA A 114 -7.85 11.67 -3.01
CA ALA A 114 -7.77 10.23 -2.75
C ALA A 114 -8.23 9.39 -3.94
N THR A 115 -9.35 9.76 -4.56
CA THR A 115 -9.91 9.04 -5.70
C THR A 115 -9.00 9.12 -6.93
N GLU A 116 -8.37 10.28 -7.17
CA GLU A 116 -7.40 10.45 -8.26
C GLU A 116 -6.20 9.50 -8.10
N TYR A 117 -5.56 9.51 -6.94
CA TYR A 117 -4.43 8.62 -6.68
C TYR A 117 -4.83 7.14 -6.71
N LEU A 118 -6.02 6.82 -6.22
CA LEU A 118 -6.53 5.46 -6.20
C LEU A 118 -6.82 4.92 -7.60
N ASN A 119 -7.39 5.76 -8.49
CA ASN A 119 -7.61 5.41 -9.89
C ASN A 119 -6.28 5.15 -10.60
N ARG A 120 -5.29 6.03 -10.42
CA ARG A 120 -3.94 5.84 -10.99
C ARG A 120 -3.29 4.55 -10.50
N ALA A 121 -3.37 4.26 -9.20
CA ALA A 121 -2.88 2.99 -8.65
C ALA A 121 -3.58 1.78 -9.29
N GLY A 122 -4.89 1.87 -9.53
CA GLY A 122 -5.68 0.84 -10.20
C GLY A 122 -5.30 0.63 -11.67
N GLU A 123 -5.07 1.72 -12.42
CA GLU A 123 -4.59 1.67 -13.81
C GLU A 123 -3.23 0.97 -13.92
N LEU A 124 -2.40 1.08 -12.88
CA LEU A 124 -1.10 0.42 -12.77
C LEU A 124 -1.19 -0.99 -12.13
N GLY A 125 -2.40 -1.49 -11.89
CA GLY A 125 -2.65 -2.87 -11.47
C GLY A 125 -2.54 -3.13 -9.95
N HIS A 126 -2.70 -2.10 -9.11
CA HIS A 126 -2.67 -2.30 -7.67
C HIS A 126 -3.92 -3.04 -7.15
N ASP A 127 -3.74 -4.29 -6.71
CA ASP A 127 -4.85 -5.18 -6.33
C ASP A 127 -5.64 -4.76 -5.08
N GLY A 128 -5.11 -3.86 -4.25
CA GLY A 128 -5.82 -3.33 -3.07
C GLY A 128 -6.92 -2.31 -3.39
N VAL A 129 -6.95 -1.78 -4.62
CA VAL A 129 -7.82 -0.66 -5.02
C VAL A 129 -9.31 -1.00 -4.86
N LEU A 130 -9.72 -2.20 -5.30
CA LEU A 130 -11.12 -2.61 -5.27
C LEU A 130 -11.67 -2.66 -3.84
N TYR A 131 -10.88 -3.17 -2.89
CA TYR A 131 -11.27 -3.22 -1.49
C TYR A 131 -11.39 -1.81 -0.89
N LEU A 132 -10.41 -0.93 -1.13
CA LEU A 132 -10.45 0.44 -0.61
C LEU A 132 -11.62 1.25 -1.19
N LEU A 133 -11.92 1.12 -2.49
CA LEU A 133 -13.10 1.73 -3.10
C LEU A 133 -14.39 1.22 -2.45
N GLY A 134 -14.49 -0.08 -2.19
CA GLY A 134 -15.62 -0.67 -1.47
C GLY A 134 -15.84 -0.02 -0.10
N ILE A 135 -14.77 0.17 0.67
CA ILE A 135 -14.82 0.91 1.94
C ILE A 135 -15.27 2.35 1.73
N MET A 136 -14.65 3.09 0.81
CA MET A 136 -15.01 4.49 0.55
C MET A 136 -16.49 4.64 0.18
N PHE A 137 -17.03 3.73 -0.65
CA PHE A 137 -18.44 3.72 -1.05
C PHE A 137 -19.37 3.43 0.12
N LEU A 138 -19.02 2.45 0.96
CA LEU A 138 -19.78 2.15 2.18
C LEU A 138 -19.86 3.36 3.11
N PHE A 139 -18.78 4.14 3.23
CA PHE A 139 -18.78 5.35 4.07
C PHE A 139 -19.46 6.58 3.42
N ASN A 140 -19.69 6.56 2.11
CA ASN A 140 -20.26 7.70 1.36
C ASN A 140 -21.80 7.79 1.44
N GLY A 141 -22.46 6.84 2.11
CA GLY A 141 -23.89 6.85 2.41
C GLY A 141 -24.71 5.81 1.64
N GLU A 142 -26.01 5.79 1.90
CA GLU A 142 -26.91 4.69 1.52
C GLU A 142 -26.98 4.47 0.00
N GLN A 143 -26.91 5.55 -0.81
CA GLN A 143 -27.01 5.43 -2.27
C GLN A 143 -25.84 4.68 -2.92
N CYS A 144 -24.70 4.55 -2.24
CA CYS A 144 -23.49 3.88 -2.73
C CYS A 144 -23.25 2.53 -2.04
N LYS A 145 -24.15 2.12 -1.13
CA LYS A 145 -23.92 0.99 -0.24
C LYS A 145 -23.84 -0.34 -0.99
N ASP A 146 -24.75 -0.57 -1.94
CA ASP A 146 -24.81 -1.82 -2.69
C ASP A 146 -23.55 -2.05 -3.54
N ASP A 147 -23.10 -1.00 -4.22
CA ASP A 147 -21.84 -1.01 -4.98
C ASP A 147 -20.65 -1.28 -4.04
N GLY A 148 -20.60 -0.62 -2.89
CA GLY A 148 -19.56 -0.82 -1.88
C GLY A 148 -19.51 -2.27 -1.37
N MET A 149 -20.65 -2.87 -1.06
CA MET A 149 -20.76 -4.28 -0.65
C MET A 149 -20.29 -5.22 -1.76
N GLN A 150 -20.68 -4.97 -3.01
CA GLN A 150 -20.26 -5.78 -4.15
C GLN A 150 -18.73 -5.76 -4.31
N MET A 151 -18.11 -4.58 -4.27
CA MET A 151 -16.66 -4.41 -4.40
C MET A 151 -15.90 -5.14 -3.28
N MET A 152 -16.35 -4.97 -2.03
CA MET A 152 -15.79 -5.66 -0.86
C MET A 152 -15.87 -7.17 -0.98
N SER A 153 -17.04 -7.68 -1.38
CA SER A 153 -17.23 -9.10 -1.62
C SER A 153 -16.33 -9.63 -2.73
N GLU A 154 -16.20 -8.91 -3.84
CA GLU A 154 -15.38 -9.34 -4.97
C GLU A 154 -13.90 -9.41 -4.58
N ALA A 155 -13.39 -8.37 -3.92
CA ALA A 155 -12.01 -8.30 -3.46
C ALA A 155 -11.65 -9.43 -2.48
N THR A 156 -12.58 -9.84 -1.62
CA THR A 156 -12.32 -10.84 -0.57
C THR A 156 -12.55 -12.28 -1.03
N ARG A 157 -13.43 -12.52 -2.00
CA ARG A 157 -13.69 -13.87 -2.55
C ARG A 157 -12.73 -14.27 -3.66
N SER A 158 -12.22 -13.29 -4.39
CA SER A 158 -11.24 -13.53 -5.42
C SER A 158 -9.95 -14.08 -4.82
N SER A 159 -9.55 -15.28 -5.25
CA SER A 159 -8.28 -15.89 -4.81
C SER A 159 -7.05 -15.05 -5.18
N ARG A 160 -7.20 -14.19 -6.20
CA ARG A 160 -6.16 -13.24 -6.65
C ARG A 160 -6.06 -12.03 -5.72
N LEU A 161 -7.20 -11.51 -5.24
CA LEU A 161 -7.26 -10.22 -4.53
C LEU A 161 -7.29 -10.37 -3.01
N LYS A 162 -7.72 -11.52 -2.47
CA LYS A 162 -7.94 -11.75 -1.03
C LYS A 162 -6.76 -11.35 -0.14
N ASP A 163 -5.52 -11.60 -0.58
CA ASP A 163 -4.32 -11.32 0.21
C ASP A 163 -4.05 -9.80 0.22
N SER A 164 -4.28 -9.12 -0.91
CA SER A 164 -4.22 -7.67 -1.01
C SER A 164 -5.36 -6.97 -0.26
N ALA A 165 -6.57 -7.56 -0.24
CA ALA A 165 -7.69 -7.09 0.58
C ALA A 165 -7.35 -7.18 2.09
N THR A 166 -6.75 -8.30 2.51
CA THR A 166 -6.28 -8.49 3.90
C THR A 166 -5.22 -7.44 4.26
N ARG A 167 -4.21 -7.24 3.42
CA ARG A 167 -3.19 -6.19 3.63
C ARG A 167 -3.80 -4.80 3.67
N CYS A 168 -4.73 -4.48 2.78
CA CYS A 168 -5.45 -3.21 2.80
C CYS A 168 -6.18 -3.00 4.12
N ARG A 169 -6.91 -4.00 4.62
CA ARG A 169 -7.60 -3.93 5.92
C ARG A 169 -6.62 -3.64 7.05
N ASP A 170 -5.46 -4.31 7.07
CA ASP A 170 -4.44 -4.12 8.10
C ASP A 170 -3.87 -2.70 8.07
N LEU A 171 -3.61 -2.15 6.87
CA LEU A 171 -3.17 -0.76 6.69
C LEU A 171 -4.24 0.25 7.14
N ILE A 172 -5.52 0.01 6.83
CA ILE A 172 -6.62 0.86 7.30
C ILE A 172 -6.66 0.84 8.83
N VAL A 173 -6.62 -0.34 9.44
CA VAL A 173 -6.63 -0.48 10.90
C VAL A 173 -5.41 0.21 11.54
N GLU A 174 -4.23 0.14 10.92
CA GLU A 174 -3.04 0.88 11.38
C GLU A 174 -3.29 2.40 11.35
N LEU A 175 -3.76 2.95 10.23
CA LEU A 175 -4.11 4.38 10.11
C LEU A 175 -5.13 4.78 11.18
N LEU A 176 -6.23 4.03 11.27
CA LEU A 176 -7.34 4.34 12.16
C LEU A 176 -6.91 4.34 13.63
N ARG A 177 -5.89 3.58 14.04
CA ARG A 177 -5.38 3.51 15.42
C ARG A 177 -4.32 4.55 15.78
N SER A 178 -3.62 5.08 14.79
CA SER A 178 -2.34 5.77 15.03
C SER A 178 -2.26 7.15 14.39
N THR A 179 -3.29 7.58 13.68
CA THR A 179 -3.37 8.93 13.08
C THR A 179 -4.67 9.61 13.43
N LYS A 180 -4.65 10.94 13.42
CA LYS A 180 -5.86 11.75 13.59
C LYS A 180 -6.70 11.68 12.32
N ILE A 181 -7.89 11.11 12.44
CA ILE A 181 -8.86 11.00 11.34
C ILE A 181 -9.62 12.32 11.24
N HIS A 182 -9.68 12.89 10.03
CA HIS A 182 -10.42 14.13 9.78
C HIS A 182 -11.60 13.94 8.83
N ASN A 183 -11.70 12.79 8.15
CA ASN A 183 -12.80 12.57 7.23
C ASN A 183 -14.15 12.43 7.96
N PRO A 184 -15.11 13.36 7.72
CA PRO A 184 -16.40 13.34 8.40
C PRO A 184 -17.25 12.12 8.04
N HIS A 185 -17.11 11.56 6.83
CA HIS A 185 -17.78 10.33 6.44
C HIS A 185 -17.36 9.17 7.33
N VAL A 186 -16.06 9.08 7.66
CA VAL A 186 -15.53 8.01 8.51
C VAL A 186 -15.89 8.23 9.98
N LEU A 187 -15.86 9.49 10.45
CA LEU A 187 -16.09 9.81 11.86
C LEU A 187 -17.56 9.69 12.27
N TYR A 188 -18.48 10.23 11.46
CA TYR A 188 -19.86 10.44 11.88
C TYR A 188 -20.87 9.45 11.28
N TYR A 189 -20.46 8.71 10.24
CA TYR A 189 -21.31 7.70 9.64
C TYR A 189 -20.80 6.30 10.00
N ARG A 190 -21.76 5.40 10.24
CA ARG A 190 -21.52 3.98 10.54
C ARG A 190 -22.40 3.18 9.59
N PRO A 191 -21.86 2.76 8.43
CA PRO A 191 -22.63 1.93 7.51
C PRO A 191 -23.13 0.66 8.21
N VAL A 192 -24.41 0.35 7.98
CA VAL A 192 -25.03 -0.92 8.34
C VAL A 192 -25.46 -1.60 7.05
N CYS A 193 -24.78 -2.67 6.70
CA CYS A 193 -24.96 -3.38 5.46
C CYS A 193 -26.17 -4.30 5.54
N CYS A 194 -26.24 -5.13 6.59
CA CYS A 194 -27.33 -6.09 6.80
C CYS A 194 -28.34 -5.55 7.81
N ASP A 195 -29.63 -5.70 7.50
CA ASP A 195 -30.69 -5.49 8.49
C ASP A 195 -30.59 -6.60 9.57
N PRO A 196 -30.34 -6.26 10.85
CA PRO A 196 -30.22 -7.24 11.91
C PRO A 196 -31.54 -7.94 12.25
N THR A 197 -32.67 -7.42 11.78
CA THR A 197 -34.00 -8.04 11.96
C THR A 197 -34.34 -9.03 10.86
N ALA A 198 -33.56 -9.04 9.77
CA ALA A 198 -33.79 -9.89 8.64
C ALA A 198 -33.09 -11.24 8.85
N ASN A 199 -33.86 -12.33 8.83
CA ASN A 199 -33.35 -13.67 9.13
C ASN A 199 -32.62 -14.22 7.90
N HIS A 200 -31.39 -13.73 7.70
CA HIS A 200 -30.50 -14.13 6.62
C HIS A 200 -29.40 -14.99 7.25
N GLY A 201 -29.03 -16.09 6.59
CA GLY A 201 -27.84 -16.87 7.01
C GLY A 201 -26.55 -16.06 6.81
N SER A 202 -25.45 -16.73 6.46
CA SER A 202 -24.22 -16.04 6.03
C SER A 202 -24.44 -15.32 4.69
N CYS A 203 -24.81 -14.02 4.71
CA CYS A 203 -24.93 -13.18 3.52
C CYS A 203 -23.77 -12.17 3.40
N ASP A 204 -23.59 -11.63 2.19
CA ASP A 204 -22.52 -10.68 1.85
C ASP A 204 -22.55 -9.42 2.71
N ALA A 205 -23.77 -8.97 3.06
CA ALA A 205 -23.98 -7.82 3.92
C ALA A 205 -23.48 -8.07 5.36
N CYS A 206 -23.78 -9.24 5.94
CA CYS A 206 -23.23 -9.63 7.26
C CYS A 206 -21.71 -9.73 7.26
N PHE A 207 -21.13 -10.20 6.15
CA PHE A 207 -19.68 -10.23 5.99
C PHE A 207 -19.09 -8.81 5.97
N CYS A 208 -19.69 -7.89 5.21
CA CYS A 208 -19.27 -6.49 5.19
C CYS A 208 -19.37 -5.84 6.58
N ASP A 209 -20.45 -6.09 7.31
CA ASP A 209 -20.60 -5.60 8.70
C ASP A 209 -19.51 -6.15 9.63
N SER A 210 -19.13 -7.43 9.46
CA SER A 210 -18.02 -8.03 10.20
C SER A 210 -16.68 -7.35 9.89
N GLU A 211 -16.37 -7.10 8.62
CA GLU A 211 -15.14 -6.41 8.22
C GLU A 211 -15.11 -4.97 8.78
N LEU A 212 -16.23 -4.24 8.68
CA LEU A 212 -16.38 -2.89 9.21
C LEU A 212 -16.25 -2.84 10.73
N SER A 213 -16.72 -3.87 11.45
CA SER A 213 -16.65 -3.92 12.92
C SER A 213 -15.22 -3.76 13.45
N HIS A 214 -14.23 -4.36 12.78
CA HIS A 214 -12.82 -4.25 13.15
C HIS A 214 -12.29 -2.82 12.94
N MET A 215 -12.74 -2.15 11.88
CA MET A 215 -12.39 -0.75 11.60
C MET A 215 -13.04 0.21 12.61
N PHE A 216 -14.31 0.00 12.98
CA PHE A 216 -14.99 0.82 13.97
C PHE A 216 -14.38 0.72 15.35
N GLN A 217 -13.98 -0.49 15.77
CA GLN A 217 -13.22 -0.65 17.03
C GLN A 217 -11.97 0.23 17.03
N ALA A 218 -11.21 0.25 15.93
CA ALA A 218 -10.04 1.12 15.81
C ALA A 218 -10.38 2.61 15.87
N ILE A 219 -11.46 3.04 15.21
CA ILE A 219 -11.93 4.44 15.24
C ILE A 219 -12.30 4.86 16.66
N ASP A 220 -13.08 4.03 17.37
CA ASP A 220 -13.56 4.36 18.71
C ASP A 220 -12.41 4.47 19.71
N TYR A 221 -11.37 3.61 19.60
CA TYR A 221 -10.14 3.74 20.38
C TYR A 221 -9.43 5.07 20.12
N SER A 222 -9.32 5.50 18.85
CA SER A 222 -8.65 6.74 18.49
C SER A 222 -9.41 7.98 18.94
N ILE A 223 -10.74 7.98 18.83
CA ILE A 223 -11.57 9.06 19.38
C ILE A 223 -11.44 9.13 20.90
N ALA A 224 -11.47 7.98 21.59
CA ALA A 224 -11.28 7.92 23.04
C ALA A 224 -9.90 8.45 23.47
N LEU A 225 -8.84 8.13 22.72
CA LEU A 225 -7.50 8.65 22.98
C LEU A 225 -7.40 10.16 22.77
N LEU A 226 -8.00 10.69 21.69
CA LEU A 226 -8.04 12.13 21.42
C LEU A 226 -8.76 12.89 22.55
N ASN A 227 -9.94 12.41 22.95
CA ASN A 227 -10.68 13.00 24.07
C ASN A 227 -9.88 12.95 25.37
N LEU A 228 -9.12 11.88 25.62
CA LEU A 228 -8.26 11.76 26.80
C LEU A 228 -7.08 12.76 26.76
N LEU A 229 -6.43 12.94 25.60
CA LEU A 229 -5.33 13.90 25.45
C LEU A 229 -5.81 15.34 25.62
N GLU A 230 -6.96 15.70 25.04
CA GLU A 230 -7.59 17.01 25.22
C GLU A 230 -7.96 17.29 26.69
N LEU A 231 -8.43 16.27 27.42
CA LEU A 231 -8.71 16.36 28.86
C LEU A 231 -7.45 16.51 29.72
N LEU A 232 -6.29 16.12 29.21
CA LEU A 232 -5.01 16.20 29.93
C LEU A 232 -4.25 17.50 29.63
N GLU A 233 -4.78 18.40 28.79
CA GLU A 233 -4.11 19.64 28.34
C GLU A 233 -2.68 19.41 27.81
N ILE A 234 -2.42 18.26 27.17
CA ILE A 234 -1.14 17.93 26.50
C ILE A 234 -1.24 18.20 25.00
#